data_AF-A0A3D0CS70-F1
#
_entry.id   AF-A0A3D0CS70-F1
#
_cell.length_a   1.000
_cell.length_b   1.000
_cell.length_c   1.000
_cell.angle_alpha   90.00
_cell.angle_beta   90.00
_cell.angle_gamma   90.00
#
_symmetry.space_group_name_H-M   'P 1'
#
loop_
_entity.id
_entity.type
_entity.pdbx_description
1 polymer ?
#
loop_
_entity_poly.entity_id
_entity_poly.type
_entity_poly.pdbx_seq_one_letter_code
_entity_poly.pdbx_strand_id
1 'polypeptide(L)'
;MVNNHLDPDLLSAYLDDEVALAERAQVEAHLLTCDRCRQELESLRWTVGLLERMPPVELPRTFYLSEADVAPAAPQRRPRLLAWLQPLFAFSTAVSAVLFVFFLLGGLNAGSPAALPAPQM
;
A
#
# COMPACT_ATOMS: atom_id res chain seq x y z
N MET A 1 -25.31 -46.63 -8.49
CA MET A 1 -24.65 -46.50 -9.80
C MET A 1 -23.42 -45.66 -9.55
N VAL A 2 -22.24 -46.20 -9.79
CA VAL A 2 -20.97 -45.61 -9.33
C VAL A 2 -20.72 -44.33 -10.12
N ASN A 3 -20.93 -43.18 -9.46
CA ASN A 3 -20.67 -41.84 -9.97
C ASN A 3 -19.15 -41.60 -9.99
N ASN A 4 -18.44 -42.23 -10.92
CA ASN A 4 -17.04 -41.89 -11.17
C ASN A 4 -17.00 -40.87 -12.32
N HIS A 5 -17.35 -39.62 -12.01
CA HIS A 5 -17.23 -38.49 -12.93
C HIS A 5 -15.93 -37.75 -12.63
N LEU A 6 -15.40 -37.04 -13.62
CA LEU A 6 -14.25 -36.16 -13.43
C LEU A 6 -14.61 -35.01 -12.47
N ASP A 7 -13.59 -34.51 -11.77
CA ASP A 7 -13.70 -33.28 -11.00
C ASP A 7 -14.04 -32.10 -11.94
N PRO A 8 -15.08 -31.30 -11.63
CA PRO A 8 -15.40 -30.09 -12.39
C PRO A 8 -14.21 -29.13 -12.55
N ASP A 9 -13.34 -29.03 -11.53
CA ASP A 9 -12.15 -28.16 -11.59
C ASP A 9 -11.14 -28.66 -12.63
N LEU A 10 -11.00 -30.00 -12.76
CA LEU A 10 -10.15 -30.62 -13.77
C LEU A 10 -10.70 -30.43 -15.19
N LEU A 11 -12.03 -30.44 -15.35
CA LEU A 11 -12.69 -30.12 -16.63
C LEU A 11 -12.50 -28.65 -17.02
N SER A 12 -12.55 -27.72 -16.05
CA SER A 12 -12.25 -26.31 -16.28
C SER A 12 -10.79 -26.11 -16.67
N ALA A 13 -9.85 -26.66 -15.92
CA ALA A 13 -8.42 -26.58 -16.24
C ALA A 13 -8.10 -27.20 -17.60
N TYR A 14 -8.77 -28.30 -17.98
CA TYR A 14 -8.66 -28.88 -19.32
C TYR A 14 -9.15 -27.94 -20.41
N LEU A 15 -10.26 -27.22 -20.18
CA LEU A 15 -10.80 -26.24 -21.12
C LEU A 15 -9.83 -25.07 -21.33
N ASP A 16 -9.13 -24.66 -20.27
CA ASP A 16 -8.17 -23.55 -20.28
C ASP A 16 -6.74 -23.97 -20.71
N ASP A 17 -6.55 -25.22 -21.15
CA ASP A 17 -5.25 -25.83 -21.48
C ASP A 17 -4.22 -25.80 -20.31
N GLU A 18 -4.68 -25.78 -19.06
CA GLU A 18 -3.87 -25.71 -17.83
C GLU A 18 -3.61 -27.08 -17.15
N VAL A 19 -3.81 -28.18 -17.86
CA VAL A 19 -3.58 -29.54 -17.35
C VAL A 19 -2.26 -30.15 -17.83
N ALA A 20 -1.67 -31.03 -17.02
CA ALA A 20 -0.51 -31.80 -17.46
C ALA A 20 -0.87 -32.80 -18.58
N LEU A 21 0.11 -33.20 -19.39
CA LEU A 21 -0.12 -34.15 -20.51
C LEU A 21 -0.77 -35.47 -20.06
N ALA A 22 -0.41 -35.98 -18.88
CA ALA A 22 -0.98 -37.22 -18.35
C ALA A 22 -2.46 -37.06 -17.97
N GLU A 23 -2.81 -35.93 -17.34
CA GLU A 23 -4.19 -35.59 -16.98
C GLU A 23 -5.04 -35.34 -18.22
N ARG A 24 -4.48 -34.67 -19.23
CA ARG A 24 -5.14 -34.48 -20.52
C ARG A 24 -5.57 -35.81 -21.15
N ALA A 25 -4.66 -36.77 -21.22
CA ALA A 25 -4.97 -38.10 -21.77
C ALA A 25 -6.04 -38.84 -20.95
N GLN A 26 -6.03 -38.67 -19.62
CA GLN A 26 -7.05 -39.23 -18.73
C GLN A 26 -8.43 -38.61 -18.99
N VAL A 27 -8.50 -37.28 -19.10
CA VAL A 27 -9.73 -36.53 -19.40
C VAL A 27 -10.28 -36.95 -20.76
N GLU A 28 -9.44 -36.96 -21.80
CA GLU A 28 -9.83 -37.37 -23.16
C GLU A 28 -10.38 -38.81 -23.19
N ALA A 29 -9.70 -39.76 -22.52
CA ALA A 29 -10.17 -41.13 -22.42
C ALA A 29 -11.52 -41.25 -21.69
N HIS A 30 -11.72 -40.47 -20.63
CA HIS A 30 -12.98 -40.46 -19.89
C HIS A 30 -14.12 -39.85 -20.71
N LEU A 31 -13.85 -38.76 -21.44
CA LEU A 31 -14.81 -38.08 -22.30
C LEU A 31 -15.32 -38.96 -23.44
N LEU A 32 -14.61 -40.04 -23.83
CA LEU A 32 -15.13 -41.02 -24.80
C LEU A 32 -16.29 -41.85 -24.21
N THR A 33 -16.30 -42.10 -22.91
CA THR A 33 -17.21 -43.06 -22.27
C THR A 33 -18.27 -42.39 -21.39
N CYS A 34 -18.09 -41.15 -20.97
CA CYS A 34 -19.00 -40.46 -20.06
C CYS A 34 -19.79 -39.33 -20.72
N ASP A 35 -21.09 -39.56 -20.97
CA ASP A 35 -22.01 -38.52 -21.48
C ASP A 35 -22.14 -37.32 -20.55
N ARG A 36 -22.15 -37.54 -19.23
CA ARG A 36 -22.32 -36.47 -18.26
C ARG A 36 -21.14 -35.48 -18.30
N CYS A 37 -19.91 -35.98 -18.29
CA CYS A 37 -18.73 -35.11 -18.35
C CYS A 37 -18.62 -34.40 -19.70
N ARG A 38 -19.12 -34.99 -20.80
CA ARG A 38 -19.28 -34.28 -22.09
C ARG A 38 -20.27 -33.11 -21.98
N GLN A 39 -21.42 -33.33 -21.34
CA GLN A 39 -22.42 -32.28 -21.13
C GLN A 39 -21.89 -31.16 -20.23
N GLU A 40 -21.17 -31.51 -19.16
CA GLU A 40 -20.51 -30.55 -18.28
C GLU A 40 -19.48 -29.71 -19.05
N LEU A 41 -18.59 -30.33 -19.83
CA LEU A 41 -17.63 -29.63 -20.67
C LEU A 41 -18.31 -28.68 -21.69
N GLU A 42 -19.40 -29.13 -22.32
CA GLU A 42 -20.15 -28.31 -23.27
C GLU A 42 -20.80 -27.09 -22.59
N SER A 43 -21.31 -27.27 -21.36
CA SER A 43 -21.86 -26.16 -20.57
C SER A 43 -20.82 -25.09 -20.21
N LEU A 44 -19.58 -25.51 -19.93
CA LEU A 44 -18.46 -24.60 -19.67
C LEU A 44 -18.11 -23.83 -20.94
N ARG A 45 -17.98 -24.51 -22.08
CA ARG A 45 -17.74 -23.88 -23.39
C ARG A 45 -18.81 -22.87 -23.76
N TRP A 46 -20.07 -23.19 -23.51
CA TRP A 46 -21.18 -22.26 -23.73
C TRP A 46 -21.03 -20.98 -22.91
N THR A 47 -20.62 -21.12 -21.65
CA THR A 47 -20.40 -20.00 -20.73
C THR A 47 -19.26 -19.11 -21.22
N VAL A 48 -18.12 -19.69 -21.60
CA VAL A 48 -16.99 -18.96 -22.19
C VAL A 48 -17.44 -18.20 -23.44
N GLY A 49 -18.15 -18.87 -24.36
CA GLY A 49 -18.65 -18.24 -25.58
C GLY A 49 -19.67 -17.13 -25.33
N LEU A 50 -20.36 -17.10 -24.17
CA LEU A 50 -21.20 -15.97 -23.78
C LEU A 50 -20.36 -14.77 -23.30
N LEU A 51 -19.31 -15.03 -22.52
CA LEU A 51 -18.40 -14.00 -22.02
C LEU A 51 -17.60 -13.34 -23.15
N GLU A 52 -17.15 -14.12 -24.14
CA GLU A 52 -16.45 -13.60 -25.33
C GLU A 52 -17.29 -12.63 -26.17
N ARG A 53 -18.63 -12.71 -26.07
CA ARG A 53 -19.57 -11.82 -26.76
C ARG A 53 -19.82 -10.51 -26.02
N MET A 54 -19.28 -10.34 -24.82
CA MET A 54 -19.43 -9.11 -24.06
C MET A 54 -18.67 -7.97 -24.73
N PRO A 55 -19.19 -6.74 -24.67
CA PRO A 55 -18.46 -5.57 -25.18
C PRO A 55 -17.14 -5.41 -24.42
N PRO A 56 -16.05 -5.04 -25.11
CA PRO A 56 -14.77 -4.79 -24.44
C PRO A 56 -14.94 -3.63 -23.45
N VAL A 57 -14.40 -3.81 -22.25
CA VAL A 57 -14.41 -2.77 -21.22
C VAL A 57 -13.24 -1.81 -21.49
N GLU A 58 -13.53 -0.53 -21.68
CA GLU A 58 -12.49 0.50 -21.78
C GLU A 58 -11.76 0.63 -20.44
N LEU A 59 -10.44 0.56 -20.47
CA LEU A 59 -9.63 0.70 -19.26
C LEU A 59 -9.71 2.16 -18.78
N PRO A 60 -10.09 2.43 -17.51
CA PRO A 60 -10.28 3.80 -17.00
C PRO A 60 -9.04 4.69 -17.07
N ARG A 61 -7.85 4.08 -17.17
CA ARG A 61 -6.56 4.77 -17.27
C ARG A 61 -5.57 3.91 -18.02
N THR A 62 -4.62 4.56 -18.68
CA THR A 62 -3.43 3.92 -19.22
C THR A 62 -2.64 3.28 -18.08
N PHE A 63 -2.52 1.96 -18.07
CA PHE A 63 -1.71 1.20 -17.09
C PHE A 63 -0.20 1.24 -17.40
N TYR A 64 0.25 2.25 -18.15
CA TYR A 64 1.65 2.50 -18.41
C TYR A 64 2.20 3.36 -17.28
N LEU A 65 3.11 2.81 -16.48
CA LEU A 65 3.96 3.60 -15.61
C LEU A 65 5.10 4.15 -16.47
N SER A 66 5.16 5.47 -16.63
CA SER A 66 6.34 6.08 -17.23
C SER A 66 7.49 6.07 -16.21
N GLU A 67 8.72 6.13 -16.68
CA GLU A 67 9.89 6.28 -15.79
C GLU A 67 9.79 7.57 -14.94
N ALA A 68 9.03 8.57 -15.40
CA ALA A 68 8.74 9.77 -14.63
C ALA A 68 7.79 9.51 -13.43
N ASP A 69 6.91 8.51 -13.51
CA ASP A 69 5.99 8.13 -12.44
C ASP A 69 6.68 7.30 -11.35
N VAL A 70 7.76 6.61 -11.70
CA VAL A 70 8.57 5.77 -10.79
C VAL A 70 9.81 6.51 -10.29
N ALA A 71 10.11 7.68 -10.85
CA ALA A 71 11.24 8.49 -10.40
C ALA A 71 11.06 8.83 -8.92
N PRO A 72 12.09 8.62 -8.08
CA PRO A 72 12.01 8.97 -6.67
C PRO A 72 11.66 10.45 -6.56
N ALA A 73 10.58 10.75 -5.83
CA ALA A 73 10.14 12.11 -5.59
C ALA A 73 11.35 12.95 -5.18
N ALA A 74 11.69 13.95 -6.00
CA ALA A 74 12.88 14.77 -5.77
C ALA A 74 12.82 15.33 -4.34
N PRO A 75 13.93 15.31 -3.57
CA PRO A 75 13.92 15.82 -2.21
C PRO A 75 13.43 17.25 -2.24
N GLN A 76 12.38 17.51 -1.47
CA GLN A 76 11.70 18.81 -1.39
C GLN A 76 12.75 19.85 -1.00
N ARG A 77 13.25 20.60 -1.99
CA ARG A 77 14.34 21.58 -1.79
C ARG A 77 13.80 22.64 -0.84
N ARG A 78 14.20 22.56 0.43
CA ARG A 78 13.96 23.64 1.39
C ARG A 78 14.42 24.94 0.74
N PRO A 79 13.60 26.02 0.77
CA PRO A 79 13.96 27.25 0.09
C PRO A 79 15.31 27.74 0.64
N ARG A 80 16.27 28.01 -0.25
CA ARG A 80 17.64 28.45 0.10
C ARG A 80 17.65 29.63 1.08
N LEU A 81 16.60 30.45 1.04
CA LEU A 81 16.33 31.55 1.95
C LEU A 81 16.23 31.10 3.41
N LEU A 82 15.52 29.99 3.68
CA LEU A 82 15.40 29.43 5.02
C LEU A 82 16.75 28.88 5.51
N ALA A 83 17.52 28.24 4.62
CA ALA A 83 18.85 27.73 4.95
C ALA A 83 19.84 28.86 5.30
N TRP A 84 19.71 30.03 4.67
CA TRP A 84 20.54 31.20 4.97
C TRP A 84 20.15 31.92 6.26
N LEU A 85 18.90 31.78 6.71
CA LEU A 85 18.40 32.33 7.97
C LEU A 85 18.63 31.38 9.18
N GLN A 86 18.95 30.10 8.98
CA GLN A 86 19.27 29.17 10.06
C GLN A 86 20.38 29.65 11.04
N PRO A 87 21.51 30.24 10.59
CA PRO A 87 22.53 30.72 11.53
C PRO A 87 22.04 31.90 12.39
N LEU A 88 21.12 32.75 11.90
CA LEU A 88 20.55 33.85 12.69
C LEU A 88 19.75 33.35 13.90
N PHE A 89 19.01 32.25 13.76
CA PHE A 89 18.27 31.66 14.88
C PHE A 89 19.14 30.82 15.81
N ALA A 90 20.30 30.32 15.35
CA ALA A 90 21.26 29.62 16.21
C ALA A 90 21.90 30.55 17.27
N PHE A 91 22.03 31.86 16.99
CA PHE A 91 22.47 32.83 17.98
C PHE A 91 21.42 33.11 19.06
N SER A 92 20.13 32.94 18.75
CA SER A 92 19.04 33.19 19.71
C SER A 92 19.06 32.22 20.89
N THR A 93 19.50 30.97 20.71
CA THR A 93 19.56 29.98 21.80
C THR A 93 20.74 30.26 22.74
N ALA A 94 21.88 30.71 22.21
CA ALA A 94 23.06 31.05 23.01
C ALA A 94 22.80 32.25 23.92
N VAL A 95 22.17 33.31 23.41
CA VAL A 95 21.83 34.50 24.21
C VAL A 95 20.85 34.15 25.34
N SER A 96 19.81 33.36 25.05
CA SER A 96 18.86 32.91 26.07
C SER A 96 19.51 32.05 27.15
N ALA A 97 20.42 31.14 26.77
CA ALA A 97 21.17 30.31 27.74
C ALA A 97 22.07 31.17 28.64
N VAL A 98 22.78 32.16 28.09
CA VAL A 98 23.63 33.07 28.86
C VAL A 98 22.79 33.91 29.83
N LEU A 99 21.68 34.51 29.37
CA LEU A 99 20.77 35.27 30.23
C LEU A 99 20.17 34.41 31.34
N PHE A 100 19.80 33.16 31.04
CA PHE A 100 19.27 32.22 32.03
C PHE A 100 20.31 31.86 33.10
N VAL A 101 21.55 31.59 32.70
CA VAL A 101 22.65 31.34 33.64
C VAL A 101 22.93 32.57 34.50
N PHE A 102 22.89 33.77 33.92
CA PHE A 102 23.06 35.03 34.66
C PHE A 102 21.94 35.26 35.67
N PHE A 103 20.70 34.98 35.28
CA PHE A 103 19.53 35.07 36.16
C PHE A 103 19.58 34.03 37.29
N LEU A 104 20.03 32.81 37.03
CA LEU A 104 20.26 31.81 38.07
C LEU A 104 21.38 32.25 39.03
N LEU A 105 22.54 32.69 38.54
CA LEU A 105 23.63 33.15 39.40
C LEU A 105 23.23 34.37 40.24
N GLY A 106 22.49 35.33 39.66
CA GLY A 106 22.01 36.51 40.36
C GLY A 106 20.86 36.23 41.33
N GLY A 107 19.91 35.38 40.93
CA GLY A 107 18.74 35.00 41.73
C GLY A 107 19.09 34.11 42.92
N LEU A 108 20.14 33.28 42.82
CA LEU A 108 20.68 32.51 43.93
C LEU A 108 21.45 33.38 44.95
N ASN A 109 21.93 34.56 44.53
CA ASN A 109 22.59 35.55 45.41
C ASN A 109 21.59 36.53 46.05
N ALA A 110 20.41 36.71 45.45
CA ALA A 110 19.26 37.39 46.05
C ALA A 110 18.52 36.47 47.05
N GLY A 111 19.26 35.88 47.98
CA GLY A 111 18.67 35.26 49.16
C GLY A 111 18.24 36.33 50.15
N SER A 112 16.94 36.66 50.19
CA SER A 112 16.12 36.60 51.42
C SER A 112 14.72 37.23 51.23
N PRO A 113 13.66 36.59 51.78
CA PRO A 113 12.30 37.11 51.80
C PRO A 113 12.18 38.25 52.83
N ALA A 114 11.95 39.49 52.39
CA ALA A 114 11.63 40.58 53.29
C ALA A 114 10.13 40.54 53.64
N ALA A 115 9.89 40.34 54.94
CA ALA A 115 8.61 40.17 55.59
C ALA A 115 7.58 41.28 55.33
N LEU A 116 6.30 40.88 55.37
CA LEU A 116 5.12 41.74 55.46
C LEU A 116 5.22 42.71 56.65
N PRO A 117 4.96 44.02 56.47
CA PRO A 117 4.33 44.81 57.51
C PRO A 117 2.80 44.74 57.37
N ALA A 118 2.14 44.43 58.50
CA ALA A 118 0.70 44.35 58.63
C ALA A 118 0.00 45.68 58.28
N PRO A 119 -1.21 45.64 57.69
CA PRO A 119 -2.01 46.84 57.49
C PRO A 119 -2.47 47.38 58.85
N GLN A 120 -2.26 48.68 59.06
CA GLN A 120 -2.86 49.44 60.15
C GLN A 120 -3.69 50.56 59.55
N MET A 121 -4.99 50.31 59.43
CA MET A 121 -6.15 51.19 59.65
C MET A 121 -7.43 50.43 59.32
#